data_AF-A0A537M215-F1
#
_entry.id   AF-A0A537M215-F1
#
_cell.length_a   1.000
_cell.length_b   1.000
_cell.length_c   1.000
_cell.angle_alpha   90.00
_cell.angle_beta   90.00
_cell.angle_gamma   90.00
#
_symmetry.space_group_name_H-M   'P 1'
#
loop_
_entity.id
_entity.type
_entity.pdbx_description
1 polymer ?
#
loop_
_entity_poly.entity_id
_entity_poly.type
_entity_poly.pdbx_seq_one_letter_code
_entity_poly.pdbx_strand_id
1 'polypeptide(L)'
;VYDMAHRPLPRKASEVGLMELTTGFMLNELRVAFKIGFVILLPFLLIDLVVSAILLSLGMLMVPPSTLSLPIKVLMFVLIDGWSLVLQGVVGSFR
;
A
#
# COMPACT_ATOMS: atom_id res chain seq x y z
N VAL A 1 7.75 16.80 -15.23
CA VAL A 1 7.36 16.84 -16.66
C VAL A 1 7.76 18.15 -17.31
N TYR A 2 7.20 19.30 -16.95
CA TYR A 2 7.59 20.61 -17.52
C TYR A 2 9.09 20.93 -17.37
N ASP A 3 9.62 20.70 -16.18
CA ASP A 3 11.05 20.86 -15.88
C ASP A 3 11.93 19.93 -16.74
N MET A 4 11.55 18.65 -16.85
CA MET A 4 12.22 17.65 -17.68
C MET A 4 12.12 17.94 -19.18
N ALA A 5 11.03 18.57 -19.62
CA ALA A 5 10.81 18.95 -21.02
C ALA A 5 11.37 20.34 -21.35
N HIS A 6 12.04 21.01 -20.40
CA HIS A 6 12.52 22.39 -20.51
C HIS A 6 11.47 23.36 -21.06
N ARG A 7 10.21 23.18 -20.65
CA ARG A 7 9.08 24.03 -21.03
C ARG A 7 8.72 24.99 -19.89
N PRO A 8 8.32 26.23 -20.19
CA PRO A 8 7.87 27.16 -19.15
C PRO A 8 6.66 26.57 -18.41
N LEU A 9 6.62 26.79 -17.09
CA LEU A 9 5.49 26.36 -16.27
C LEU A 9 4.20 27.06 -16.73
N PRO A 10 3.09 26.32 -16.86
CA PRO A 10 1.79 26.93 -17.17
C PRO A 10 1.40 27.89 -16.05
N ARG A 11 0.86 29.05 -16.42
CA ARG A 11 0.43 30.09 -15.45
C ARG A 11 -0.97 29.83 -14.93
N LYS A 12 -1.77 29.06 -15.67
CA LYS A 12 -3.14 28.67 -15.32
C LYS A 12 -3.32 27.16 -15.45
N ALA A 13 -4.17 26.57 -14.61
CA ALA A 13 -4.49 25.15 -14.66
C ALA A 13 -5.06 24.70 -16.02
N SER A 14 -5.76 25.59 -16.73
CA SER A 14 -6.30 25.35 -18.08
C SER A 14 -5.23 25.23 -19.18
N GLU A 15 -4.00 25.65 -18.91
CA GLU A 15 -2.88 25.59 -19.86
C GLU A 15 -2.10 24.26 -19.75
N VAL A 16 -2.47 23.40 -18.80
CA VAL A 16 -1.84 22.09 -18.63
C VAL A 16 -2.41 21.14 -19.68
N GLY A 17 -1.52 20.57 -20.51
CA GLY A 17 -1.91 19.61 -21.54
C GLY A 17 -2.42 18.31 -20.93
N LEU A 18 -3.29 17.60 -21.66
CA LEU A 18 -3.91 16.36 -21.19
C LEU A 18 -2.85 15.30 -20.85
N MET A 19 -1.76 15.22 -21.62
CA MET A 19 -0.69 14.24 -21.40
C MET A 19 0.08 14.54 -20.11
N GLU A 20 0.39 15.81 -19.87
CA GLU A 20 1.07 16.27 -18.66
C GLU A 20 0.19 16.08 -17.41
N LEU A 21 -1.11 16.40 -17.52
CA LEU A 21 -2.09 16.14 -16.47
C LEU A 21 -2.21 14.65 -16.15
N THR A 22 -2.40 13.82 -17.17
CA THR A 22 -2.58 12.37 -16.99
C THR A 22 -1.35 11.74 -16.36
N THR A 23 -0.15 12.12 -16.82
CA THR A 23 1.12 11.62 -16.26
C THR A 23 1.28 12.07 -14.80
N GLY A 24 0.97 13.34 -14.50
CA GLY A 24 1.02 13.87 -13.14
C GLY A 24 0.04 13.15 -12.19
N PHE A 25 -1.18 12.93 -12.67
CA PHE A 25 -2.22 12.19 -11.94
C PHE A 25 -1.79 10.73 -11.67
N MET A 26 -1.31 10.00 -12.69
CA MET A 26 -0.88 8.61 -12.51
C MET A 26 0.27 8.49 -11.49
N LEU A 27 1.24 9.40 -11.51
CA LEU A 27 2.32 9.42 -10.52
C LEU A 27 1.81 9.72 -9.10
N ASN A 28 0.81 10.58 -8.98
CA ASN A 28 0.15 10.85 -7.70
C ASN A 28 -0.59 9.60 -7.19
N GLU A 29 -1.44 8.99 -8.01
CA GLU A 29 -2.20 7.79 -7.63
C GLU A 29 -1.27 6.63 -7.27
N LEU A 30 -0.18 6.43 -8.00
CA LEU A 30 0.82 5.42 -7.64
C LEU A 30 1.39 5.68 -6.24
N ARG A 31 1.76 6.93 -5.94
CA ARG A 31 2.27 7.31 -4.62
C ARG A 31 1.23 7.08 -3.53
N VAL A 32 -0.04 7.42 -3.77
CA VAL A 32 -1.12 7.20 -2.79
C VAL A 32 -1.36 5.72 -2.57
N ALA A 33 -1.43 4.92 -3.65
CA ALA A 33 -1.57 3.47 -3.58
C ALA A 33 -0.43 2.81 -2.79
N PHE A 34 0.82 3.24 -2.98
CA PHE A 34 1.96 2.74 -2.19
C PHE A 34 1.82 3.08 -0.69
N LYS A 35 1.33 4.28 -0.35
CA LYS A 35 1.09 4.65 1.06
C LYS A 35 0.02 3.78 1.70
N ILE A 36 -1.11 3.60 1.01
CA ILE A 36 -2.22 2.75 1.48
C ILE A 36 -1.72 1.31 1.67
N GLY A 37 -1.06 0.75 0.64
CA GLY A 37 -0.50 -0.60 0.67
C GLY A 37 0.51 -0.79 1.80
N PHE A 38 1.38 0.20 2.04
CA PHE A 38 2.36 0.14 3.12
C PHE A 38 1.70 0.10 4.51
N VAL A 39 0.74 0.98 4.77
CA VAL A 39 0.01 1.02 6.06
C VAL A 39 -0.74 -0.30 6.30
N ILE A 40 -1.37 -0.85 5.25
CA ILE A 40 -2.07 -2.13 5.33
C ILE A 40 -1.10 -3.29 5.57
N LEU A 41 0.10 -3.27 4.97
CA LEU A 41 1.08 -4.34 5.09
C LEU A 41 1.68 -4.46 6.50
N LEU A 42 1.87 -3.35 7.21
CA LEU A 42 2.51 -3.31 8.53
C LEU A 42 1.94 -4.30 9.58
N PRO A 43 0.61 -4.38 9.82
CA PRO A 43 0.06 -5.35 10.76
C PRO A 43 0.30 -6.80 10.35
N PHE A 44 0.28 -7.12 9.05
CA PHE A 44 0.58 -8.46 8.57
C PHE A 44 2.05 -8.84 8.75
N LEU A 45 2.95 -7.87 8.51
CA LEU A 45 4.39 -8.04 8.75
C LEU A 45 4.67 -8.29 10.23
N LEU A 46 3.96 -7.57 11.13
CA LEU A 46 4.07 -7.79 12.56
C LEU A 46 3.68 -9.21 12.95
N ILE A 47 2.58 -9.74 12.39
CA ILE A 47 2.17 -11.13 12.62
C ILE A 47 3.28 -12.10 12.17
N ASP A 48 3.86 -11.90 11.00
CA ASP A 48 4.95 -12.77 10.52
C ASP A 48 6.16 -12.77 11.46
N LEU A 49 6.56 -11.58 11.92
CA LEU A 49 7.71 -11.43 12.81
C LEU A 49 7.44 -12.10 14.16
N VAL A 50 6.25 -11.90 14.73
CA VAL A 50 5.85 -12.50 16.00
C VAL A 50 5.75 -14.03 15.90
N VAL A 51 5.09 -14.55 14.87
CA VAL A 51 4.97 -16.00 14.64
C VAL A 51 6.34 -16.63 14.43
N SER A 52 7.22 -15.99 13.67
CA SER A 52 8.59 -16.46 13.47
C SER A 52 9.38 -16.48 14.77
N ALA A 53 9.30 -15.43 15.59
CA ALA A 53 9.99 -15.36 16.87
C ALA A 53 9.52 -16.46 17.85
N ILE A 54 8.21 -16.74 17.89
CA ILE A 54 7.64 -17.82 18.71
C ILE A 54 8.13 -19.19 18.22
N LEU A 55 8.10 -19.46 16.90
CA LEU A 55 8.59 -20.72 16.35
C LEU A 55 10.07 -20.95 16.63
N LEU A 56 10.89 -19.90 16.48
CA LEU A 56 12.32 -19.93 16.81
C LEU A 56 12.52 -20.25 18.30
N SER A 57 11.74 -19.63 19.18
CA SER A 57 11.79 -19.89 20.64
C SER A 57 11.37 -21.32 21.00
N LEU A 58 10.51 -21.95 20.21
CA LEU A 58 10.08 -23.34 20.40
C LEU A 58 11.04 -24.36 19.77
N GLY A 59 12.12 -23.91 19.11
CA GLY A 59 13.06 -24.77 18.39
C GLY A 59 12.51 -25.38 17.10
N MET A 60 11.35 -24.90 16.62
CA MET A 60 10.70 -25.41 15.41
C MET A 60 11.24 -24.71 14.16
N LEU A 61 12.44 -25.12 13.72
CA LEU A 61 13.12 -24.55 12.55
C LEU A 61 12.60 -25.09 11.21
N MET A 62 11.99 -26.26 11.21
CA MET A 62 11.57 -26.95 9.98
C MET A 62 10.15 -26.59 9.53
N VAL A 63 9.36 -25.93 10.39
CA VAL A 63 8.02 -25.48 10.05
C VAL A 63 8.12 -24.07 9.47
N PRO A 64 7.70 -23.84 8.22
CA PRO A 64 7.67 -22.50 7.66
C PRO A 64 6.74 -21.59 8.48
N PRO A 65 7.22 -20.45 9.03
CA PRO A 65 6.38 -19.54 9.80
C PRO A 65 5.17 -19.01 9.04
N SER A 66 5.30 -18.89 7.71
CA SER A 66 4.24 -18.44 6.81
C SER A 66 3.00 -19.33 6.83
N THR A 67 3.16 -20.64 7.02
CA THR A 67 2.04 -21.60 7.06
C THR A 67 1.16 -21.37 8.29
N LEU A 68 1.77 -21.01 9.43
CA LEU A 68 1.04 -20.69 10.65
C LEU A 68 0.53 -19.25 10.66
N SER A 69 1.27 -18.30 10.09
CA SER A 69 0.85 -16.90 10.07
C SER A 69 -0.33 -16.67 9.12
N LEU A 70 -0.43 -17.41 8.00
CA LEU A 70 -1.49 -17.23 7.00
C LEU A 70 -2.93 -17.28 7.57
N PRO A 71 -3.37 -18.33 8.31
CA PRO A 71 -4.71 -18.36 8.88
C PRO A 71 -4.94 -17.23 9.90
N ILE A 72 -3.92 -16.86 10.68
CA ILE A 72 -3.99 -15.76 11.65
C ILE A 72 -4.20 -14.41 10.95
N LYS A 73 -3.46 -14.18 9.86
CA LYS A 73 -3.61 -12.98 9.02
C LYS A 73 -5.01 -12.88 8.42
N VAL A 74 -5.53 -13.97 7.87
CA VAL A 74 -6.88 -14.02 7.29
C VAL A 74 -7.92 -13.72 8.36
N LEU A 75 -7.79 -14.33 9.55
CA LEU A 75 -8.68 -14.06 10.66
C LEU A 75 -8.62 -12.58 11.08
N MET A 76 -7.43 -12.03 11.31
CA MET A 76 -7.25 -10.61 11.65
C MET A 76 -7.91 -9.71 10.60
N PHE A 77 -7.67 -9.98 9.32
CA PHE A 77 -8.20 -9.18 8.22
C PHE A 77 -9.73 -9.19 8.18
N VAL A 78 -10.37 -10.33 8.45
CA VAL A 78 -11.83 -10.43 8.54
C VAL A 78 -12.34 -9.72 9.81
N LEU A 79 -11.67 -9.88 10.95
CA LEU A 79 -12.08 -9.28 12.23
C LEU A 79 -12.08 -7.75 12.22
N ILE A 80 -11.15 -7.13 11.49
CA ILE A 80 -11.06 -5.67 11.37
C ILE A 80 -11.90 -5.09 10.23
N ASP A 81 -12.71 -5.91 9.57
CA ASP A 81 -13.40 -5.53 8.33
C ASP A 81 -12.44 -4.93 7.27
N GLY A 82 -11.34 -5.66 7.02
CA GLY A 82 -10.23 -5.18 6.21
C GLY A 82 -10.60 -4.80 4.78
N TRP A 83 -11.65 -5.42 4.21
CA TRP A 83 -12.17 -5.03 2.89
C TRP A 83 -12.72 -3.60 2.89
N SER A 84 -13.45 -3.21 3.93
CA SER A 84 -13.96 -1.85 4.09
C SER A 84 -12.82 -0.85 4.23
N LEU A 85 -11.77 -1.17 5.01
CA LEU A 85 -10.59 -0.31 5.15
C LEU A 85 -9.85 -0.09 3.83
N VAL A 86 -9.68 -1.16 3.02
CA VAL A 86 -9.07 -1.06 1.69
C VAL A 86 -9.91 -0.18 0.77
N LEU A 87 -11.22 -0.42 0.71
CA LEU A 87 -12.14 0.33 -0.13
C LEU A 87 -12.21 1.81 0.26
N GLN A 88 -12.24 2.11 1.55
CA GLN A 88 -12.19 3.49 2.06
C GLN A 88 -10.89 4.19 1.68
N GLY A 89 -9.75 3.50 1.76
CA GLY A 89 -8.46 4.05 1.33
C GLY A 89 -8.44 4.41 -0.16
N VAL A 90 -8.98 3.52 -1.00
CA VAL A 90 -9.04 3.74 -2.45
C VAL A 90 -10.04 4.84 -2.81
N VAL A 91 -11.27 4.77 -2.31
CA VAL A 91 -12.31 5.77 -2.61
C VAL A 91 -11.95 7.15 -2.04
N GLY A 92 -11.32 7.19 -0.87
CA GLY A 92 -10.80 8.42 -0.27
C GLY A 92 -9.68 9.07 -1.08
N SER A 93 -8.92 8.31 -1.89
CA SER A 93 -7.87 8.85 -2.79
C SER A 93 -8.43 9.76 -3.88
N PHE A 94 -9.66 9.50 -4.33
CA PHE A 94 -10.28 10.22 -5.45
C PHE A 94 -10.99 11.53 -5.03
N ARG A 95 -10.98 11.87 -3.73
CA ARG A 95 -11.53 13.12 -3.19
C ARG A 95 -10.42 14.13 -2.95
#